data_AF-A0A3L7ZZ30-F1
#
_entry.id   AF-A0A3L7ZZ30-F1
#
_cell.length_a   1.000
_cell.length_b   1.000
_cell.length_c   1.000
_cell.angle_alpha   90.00
_cell.angle_beta   90.00
_cell.angle_gamma   90.00
#
_symmetry.space_group_name_H-M   'P 1'
#
loop_
_entity.id
_entity.type
_entity.pdbx_description
1 polymer ?
#
loop_
_entity_poly.entity_id
_entity_poly.type
_entity_poly.pdbx_seq_one_letter_code
_entity_poly.pdbx_strand_id
1 'polypeptide(L)'
;MKTLNQIYRYTSDCQFSDEDWQKVLAYCRKRFKGGNIRVSQIPKSTSTYQEFLDWIEFGFGAGDFVSYGNTMGVVGNSTPAGVILAAYCDYDGNLIVNDMEVLEPGRLKPLDEARILQMKRLLFEKGVDFHVRFGKFEKLYTPKKYFYGTIENPNSDEPNVGMFLESDNSKYHFLAYLEGDELKMDYWVDSNYTPLKPALEADIKRLHAATSKQGWFYNERCHQFVKAPKKGKDNVYWYLNENFELVMDRDNGSKKHLDRFKAGNYILDYTEGLFFMKEVKKMRGKA
;
A
#
# COMPACT_ATOMS: atom_id res chain seq x y z
N MET A 1 7.61 2.25 -19.94
CA MET A 1 6.28 2.54 -20.52
C MET A 1 5.47 3.33 -19.50
N LYS A 2 4.71 4.37 -19.89
CA LYS A 2 3.99 5.24 -18.96
C LYS A 2 2.79 4.56 -18.30
N THR A 3 2.58 4.83 -17.02
CA THR A 3 1.41 4.33 -16.27
C THR A 3 0.17 5.19 -16.55
N LEU A 4 -1.01 4.64 -16.27
CA LEU A 4 -2.26 5.40 -16.40
C LEU A 4 -2.29 6.65 -15.50
N ASN A 5 -1.70 6.58 -14.30
CA ASN A 5 -1.57 7.73 -13.40
C ASN A 5 -0.66 8.82 -13.97
N GLN A 6 0.43 8.44 -14.66
CA GLN A 6 1.28 9.39 -15.36
C GLN A 6 0.54 10.06 -16.53
N ILE A 7 -0.29 9.31 -17.25
CA ILE A 7 -1.12 9.86 -18.33
C ILE A 7 -2.19 10.81 -17.79
N TYR A 8 -2.86 10.46 -16.68
CA TYR A 8 -3.77 11.39 -15.99
C TYR A 8 -3.05 12.68 -15.62
N ARG A 9 -1.82 12.57 -15.10
CA ARG A 9 -1.04 13.75 -14.74
C ARG A 9 -0.70 14.62 -15.96
N TYR A 10 -0.19 14.03 -17.04
CA TYR A 10 0.13 14.73 -18.28
C TYR A 10 -1.10 15.45 -18.85
N THR A 11 -2.20 14.71 -19.02
CA THR A 11 -3.45 15.27 -19.59
C THR A 11 -4.11 16.31 -18.68
N SER A 12 -3.86 16.28 -17.38
CA SER A 12 -4.31 17.35 -16.45
C SER A 12 -3.50 18.63 -16.55
N ASP A 13 -2.26 18.59 -17.05
CA ASP A 13 -1.41 19.77 -17.24
C ASP A 13 -1.44 20.30 -18.68
N CYS A 14 -1.99 19.55 -19.65
CA CYS A 14 -1.99 19.92 -21.05
C CYS A 14 -3.39 20.27 -21.59
N GLN A 15 -3.45 21.30 -22.41
CA GLN A 15 -4.58 21.58 -23.31
C GLN A 15 -4.32 20.95 -24.67
N PHE A 16 -5.36 20.37 -25.26
CA PHE A 16 -5.34 19.79 -26.59
C PHE A 16 -6.41 20.46 -27.45
N SER A 17 -6.21 20.44 -28.78
CA SER A 17 -7.31 20.68 -29.71
C SER A 17 -8.38 19.58 -29.58
N ASP A 18 -9.62 19.85 -30.01
CA ASP A 18 -10.67 18.83 -29.97
C ASP A 18 -10.28 17.58 -30.78
N GLU A 19 -9.64 17.78 -31.94
CA GLU A 19 -9.17 16.68 -32.79
C GLU A 19 -8.08 15.84 -32.11
N ASP A 20 -7.06 16.49 -31.55
CA ASP A 20 -5.98 15.80 -30.84
C ASP A 20 -6.51 15.09 -29.58
N TRP A 21 -7.45 15.72 -28.88
CA TRP A 21 -8.04 15.15 -27.68
C TRP A 21 -8.79 13.85 -27.99
N GLN A 22 -9.54 13.78 -29.10
CA GLN A 22 -10.17 12.52 -29.51
C GLN A 22 -9.14 11.41 -29.80
N LYS A 23 -8.00 11.76 -30.38
CA LYS A 23 -6.90 10.81 -30.63
C LYS A 23 -6.27 10.32 -29.31
N VAL A 24 -6.05 11.22 -28.34
CA VAL A 24 -5.57 10.87 -26.99
C VAL A 24 -6.56 9.94 -26.28
N LEU A 25 -7.86 10.24 -26.33
CA LEU A 25 -8.90 9.39 -25.73
C LEU A 25 -8.96 8.01 -26.40
N ALA A 26 -8.86 7.95 -27.73
CA ALA A 26 -8.83 6.70 -28.47
C ALA A 26 -7.63 5.83 -28.09
N TYR A 27 -6.44 6.43 -27.98
CA TYR A 27 -5.23 5.76 -27.49
C TYR A 27 -5.46 5.15 -26.10
N CYS A 28 -5.98 5.95 -25.16
CA CYS A 28 -6.15 5.51 -23.78
C CYS A 28 -7.21 4.41 -23.64
N ARG A 29 -8.34 4.53 -24.35
CA ARG A 29 -9.39 3.49 -24.38
C ARG A 29 -8.86 2.17 -24.92
N LYS A 30 -8.09 2.21 -26.00
CA LYS A 30 -7.46 1.02 -26.60
C LYS A 30 -6.48 0.36 -25.64
N ARG A 31 -5.66 1.13 -24.93
CA ARG A 31 -4.58 0.60 -24.09
C ARG A 31 -5.00 0.16 -22.69
N PHE A 32 -5.91 0.89 -22.05
CA PHE A 32 -6.26 0.71 -20.63
C PHE A 32 -7.70 0.20 -20.42
N LYS A 33 -8.43 -0.12 -21.50
CA LYS A 33 -9.80 -0.68 -21.47
C LYS A 33 -10.79 0.17 -20.66
N GLY A 34 -10.60 1.49 -20.60
CA GLY A 34 -11.42 2.42 -19.83
C GLY A 34 -10.60 3.57 -19.24
N GLY A 35 -11.26 4.41 -18.44
CA GLY A 35 -10.66 5.56 -17.75
C GLY A 35 -11.40 6.86 -18.01
N ASN A 36 -11.75 7.57 -16.94
CA ASN A 36 -12.35 8.91 -17.00
C ASN A 36 -11.25 9.95 -17.13
N ILE A 37 -10.54 9.94 -18.27
CA ILE A 37 -9.55 10.97 -18.58
C ILE A 37 -10.30 12.22 -19.01
N ARG A 38 -10.05 13.31 -18.28
CA ARG A 38 -10.68 14.60 -18.50
C ARG A 38 -9.66 15.55 -19.08
N VAL A 39 -10.13 16.45 -19.94
CA VAL A 39 -9.33 17.58 -20.41
C VAL A 39 -8.98 18.47 -19.22
N SER A 40 -7.79 19.08 -19.26
CA SER A 40 -7.40 20.06 -18.25
C SER A 40 -8.37 21.25 -18.22
N GLN A 41 -8.74 21.69 -17.01
CA GLN A 41 -9.49 22.93 -16.81
C GLN A 41 -8.58 24.14 -16.62
N ILE A 42 -7.33 23.90 -16.20
CA ILE A 42 -6.32 24.93 -15.92
C ILE A 42 -5.00 24.41 -16.49
N PRO A 43 -4.84 24.46 -17.83
CA PRO A 43 -3.66 23.89 -18.48
C PRO A 43 -2.41 24.72 -18.16
N LYS A 44 -1.28 24.01 -18.01
CA LYS A 44 0.06 24.59 -17.89
C LYS A 44 0.77 24.67 -19.23
N SER A 45 0.39 23.83 -20.19
CA SER A 45 0.97 23.77 -21.54
C SER A 45 -0.10 23.46 -22.58
N THR A 46 0.16 23.79 -23.84
CA THR A 46 -0.52 23.17 -24.98
C THR A 46 0.23 21.92 -25.43
N SER A 47 -0.48 20.91 -25.94
CA SER A 47 0.10 19.69 -26.50
C SER A 47 -0.72 19.23 -27.69
N THR A 48 -0.03 18.77 -28.73
CA THR A 48 -0.58 18.02 -29.87
C THR A 48 -0.61 16.53 -29.57
N TYR A 49 -1.30 15.75 -30.42
CA TYR A 49 -1.26 14.29 -30.31
C TYR A 49 0.13 13.72 -30.58
N GLN A 50 0.92 14.33 -31.48
CA GLN A 50 2.28 13.86 -31.77
C GLN A 50 3.20 14.06 -30.56
N GLU A 51 3.17 15.23 -29.92
CA GLU A 51 3.96 15.49 -28.70
C GLU A 51 3.56 14.55 -27.55
N PHE A 52 2.28 14.21 -27.45
CA PHE A 52 1.83 13.19 -26.50
C PHE A 52 2.44 11.81 -26.78
N LEU A 53 2.51 11.39 -28.05
CA LEU A 53 3.15 10.12 -28.42
C LEU A 53 4.66 10.14 -28.15
N ASP A 54 5.33 11.23 -28.50
CA ASP A 54 6.76 11.40 -28.25
C ASP A 54 7.05 11.37 -26.74
N TRP A 55 6.20 11.99 -25.92
CA TRP A 55 6.30 11.92 -24.46
C TRP A 55 6.05 10.51 -23.90
N ILE A 56 5.08 9.78 -24.46
CA ILE A 56 4.81 8.38 -24.05
C ILE A 56 6.06 7.51 -24.25
N GLU A 57 6.76 7.70 -25.37
CA GLU A 57 7.90 6.89 -25.78
C GLU A 57 9.21 7.33 -25.10
N PHE A 58 9.50 8.64 -25.11
CA PHE A 58 10.81 9.18 -24.72
C PHE A 58 10.78 10.13 -23.53
N GLY A 59 9.62 10.67 -23.17
CA GLY A 59 9.48 11.64 -22.08
C GLY A 59 9.65 11.04 -20.69
N PHE A 60 9.68 11.87 -19.66
CA PHE A 60 9.62 11.43 -18.26
C PHE A 60 8.21 11.59 -17.72
N GLY A 61 7.73 10.60 -16.97
CA GLY A 61 6.45 10.65 -16.29
C GLY A 61 6.58 11.19 -14.88
N ALA A 62 5.49 11.73 -14.33
CA ALA A 62 5.46 12.07 -12.92
C ALA A 62 5.81 10.85 -12.05
N GLY A 63 6.67 11.04 -11.04
CA GLY A 63 7.18 9.99 -10.17
C GLY A 63 8.43 9.29 -10.69
N ASP A 64 8.86 9.56 -11.92
CA ASP A 64 10.14 9.01 -12.42
C ASP A 64 11.30 9.63 -11.63
N PHE A 65 12.28 8.78 -11.28
CA PHE A 65 13.51 9.21 -10.63
C PHE A 65 14.59 9.50 -11.67
N VAL A 66 15.13 10.71 -11.62
CA VAL A 66 16.05 11.23 -12.63
C VAL A 66 17.28 11.85 -12.00
N SER A 67 18.39 11.82 -12.74
CA SER A 67 19.55 12.66 -12.49
C SER A 67 19.50 13.90 -13.38
N TYR A 68 19.96 15.03 -12.84
CA TYR A 68 20.15 16.27 -13.59
C TYR A 68 21.50 16.88 -13.20
N GLY A 69 22.54 16.64 -14.01
CA GLY A 69 23.91 16.95 -13.62
C GLY A 69 24.32 16.14 -12.38
N ASN A 70 24.68 16.83 -11.30
CA ASN A 70 25.10 16.21 -10.04
C ASN A 70 23.94 15.98 -9.05
N THR A 71 22.73 16.46 -9.35
CA THR A 71 21.55 16.22 -8.50
C THR A 71 20.76 15.00 -8.97
N MET A 72 19.92 14.48 -8.08
CA MET A 72 18.88 13.51 -8.35
C MET A 72 17.54 14.05 -7.85
N GLY A 73 16.44 13.69 -8.52
CA GLY A 73 15.13 14.20 -8.17
C GLY A 73 13.98 13.33 -8.66
N VAL A 74 12.77 13.75 -8.28
CA VAL A 74 11.50 13.14 -8.67
C VAL A 74 10.81 14.07 -9.64
N VAL A 75 10.46 13.56 -10.82
CA VAL A 75 9.69 14.33 -11.80
C VAL A 75 8.29 14.62 -11.25
N GLY A 76 7.93 15.89 -11.13
CA GLY A 76 6.60 16.35 -10.74
C GLY A 76 5.64 16.35 -11.93
N ASN A 77 6.10 16.94 -13.03
CA ASN A 77 5.44 16.89 -14.33
C ASN A 77 6.45 17.06 -15.47
N SER A 78 6.01 16.69 -16.67
CA SER A 78 6.75 16.84 -17.92
C SER A 78 5.73 17.15 -19.00
N THR A 79 5.85 18.31 -19.63
CA THR A 79 4.96 18.78 -20.71
C THR A 79 5.80 19.40 -21.82
N PRO A 80 5.22 19.77 -22.98
CA PRO A 80 5.96 20.48 -24.02
C PRO A 80 6.57 21.81 -23.53
N ALA A 81 5.95 22.48 -22.56
CA ALA A 81 6.48 23.69 -21.95
C ALA A 81 7.75 23.46 -21.08
N GLY A 82 8.04 22.23 -20.67
CA GLY A 82 9.19 21.92 -19.81
C GLY A 82 8.94 20.81 -18.79
N VAL A 83 9.96 20.56 -17.97
CA VAL A 83 9.95 19.55 -16.90
C VAL A 83 10.15 20.23 -15.56
N ILE A 84 9.36 19.84 -14.55
CA ILE A 84 9.52 20.27 -13.16
C ILE A 84 9.86 19.06 -12.31
N LEU A 85 10.90 19.17 -11.48
CA LEU A 85 11.15 18.23 -10.40
C LEU A 85 10.37 18.67 -9.17
N ALA A 86 9.54 17.79 -8.60
CA ALA A 86 8.78 18.08 -7.38
C ALA A 86 9.62 17.89 -6.11
N ALA A 87 10.75 17.20 -6.23
CA ALA A 87 11.78 17.10 -5.20
C ALA A 87 13.13 16.83 -5.85
N TYR A 88 14.20 17.29 -5.21
CA TYR A 88 15.58 17.13 -5.67
C TYR A 88 16.54 17.15 -4.48
N CYS A 89 17.76 16.65 -4.70
CA CYS A 89 18.82 16.78 -3.71
C CYS A 89 19.64 18.06 -3.97
N ASP A 90 19.95 18.81 -2.92
CA ASP A 90 20.94 19.90 -3.03
C ASP A 90 22.37 19.35 -3.22
N TYR A 91 23.36 20.25 -3.27
CA TYR A 91 24.77 19.87 -3.43
C TYR A 91 25.34 19.07 -2.26
N ASP A 92 24.75 19.20 -1.07
CA ASP A 92 25.14 18.47 0.13
C ASP A 92 24.41 17.11 0.26
N GLY A 93 23.52 16.80 -0.70
CA GLY A 93 22.74 15.56 -0.71
C GLY A 93 21.48 15.62 0.14
N ASN A 94 21.07 16.79 0.63
CA ASN A 94 19.83 16.94 1.37
C ASN A 94 18.64 16.96 0.43
N LEU A 95 17.59 16.21 0.79
CA LEU A 95 16.33 16.23 0.06
C LEU A 95 15.55 17.54 0.28
N ILE A 96 15.32 18.25 -0.81
CA ILE A 96 14.44 19.40 -0.93
C ILE A 96 13.13 18.95 -1.59
N VAL A 97 12.01 19.16 -0.88
CA VAL A 97 10.66 18.92 -1.41
C VAL A 97 10.08 20.27 -1.84
N ASN A 98 10.39 20.65 -3.08
CA ASN A 98 9.92 21.87 -3.71
C ASN A 98 10.03 21.74 -5.23
N ASP A 99 9.25 22.53 -5.95
CA ASP A 99 9.29 22.59 -7.41
C ASP A 99 10.60 23.25 -7.88
N MET A 100 11.29 22.59 -8.80
CA MET A 100 12.44 23.11 -9.52
C MET A 100 12.26 22.92 -11.03
N GLU A 101 12.32 24.02 -11.76
CA GLU A 101 12.30 24.01 -13.22
C GLU A 101 13.61 23.45 -13.78
N VAL A 102 13.50 22.52 -14.73
CA VAL A 102 14.64 21.95 -15.43
C VAL A 102 14.93 22.77 -16.68
N LEU A 103 16.01 23.56 -16.64
CA LEU A 103 16.41 24.44 -17.74
C LEU A 103 16.80 23.69 -19.03
N GLU A 104 17.44 22.52 -18.90
CA GLU A 104 17.89 21.70 -20.04
C GLU A 104 17.34 20.26 -19.92
N PRO A 105 16.07 20.00 -20.29
CA PRO A 105 15.43 18.68 -20.12
C PRO A 105 16.19 17.52 -20.79
N GLY A 106 16.92 17.79 -21.89
CA GLY A 106 17.74 16.79 -22.59
C GLY A 106 18.92 16.24 -21.77
N ARG A 107 19.25 16.84 -20.62
CA ARG A 107 20.27 16.33 -19.69
C ARG A 107 19.72 15.38 -18.63
N LEU A 108 18.40 15.23 -18.55
CA LEU A 108 17.77 14.29 -17.63
C LEU A 108 18.10 12.86 -18.05
N LYS A 109 18.50 12.05 -17.07
CA LYS A 109 18.74 10.62 -17.27
C LYS A 109 18.05 9.83 -16.16
N PRO A 110 17.47 8.65 -16.45
CA PRO A 110 16.98 7.75 -15.41
C PRO A 110 18.08 7.46 -14.38
N LEU A 111 17.71 7.34 -13.11
CA LEU A 111 18.61 6.84 -12.08
C LEU A 111 18.80 5.32 -12.21
N ASP A 112 19.99 4.85 -11.81
CA ASP A 112 20.24 3.43 -11.57
C ASP A 112 19.56 2.95 -10.26
N GLU A 113 19.50 1.63 -10.06
CA GLU A 113 18.79 1.02 -8.92
C GLU A 113 19.33 1.46 -7.56
N ALA A 114 20.64 1.63 -7.43
CA ALA A 114 21.27 2.05 -6.17
C ALA A 114 20.87 3.49 -5.81
N ARG A 115 20.87 4.39 -6.79
CA ARG A 115 20.43 5.79 -6.61
C ARG A 115 18.92 5.90 -6.45
N ILE A 116 18.13 5.04 -7.09
CA ILE A 116 16.68 4.92 -6.81
C ILE A 116 16.45 4.55 -5.35
N LEU A 117 17.16 3.54 -4.83
CA LEU A 117 17.02 3.13 -3.44
C LEU A 117 17.43 4.24 -2.47
N GLN A 118 18.51 4.97 -2.78
CA GLN A 118 18.93 6.15 -2.02
C GLN A 118 17.84 7.24 -2.00
N MET A 119 17.25 7.54 -3.17
CA MET A 119 16.18 8.54 -3.25
C MET A 119 14.94 8.11 -2.47
N LYS A 120 14.52 6.84 -2.60
CA LYS A 120 13.41 6.27 -1.81
C LYS A 120 13.67 6.37 -0.32
N ARG A 121 14.89 6.06 0.13
CA ARG A 121 15.31 6.22 1.53
C ARG A 121 15.15 7.65 2.02
N LEU A 122 15.65 8.64 1.26
CA LEU A 122 15.54 10.05 1.64
C LEU A 122 14.08 10.51 1.75
N LEU A 123 13.23 10.12 0.81
CA LEU A 123 11.79 10.41 0.83
C LEU A 123 11.13 9.80 2.08
N PHE A 124 11.46 8.55 2.37
CA PHE A 124 10.94 7.81 3.51
C PHE A 124 11.35 8.43 4.85
N GLU A 125 12.64 8.74 5.02
CA GLU A 125 13.18 9.40 6.22
C GLU A 125 12.58 10.80 6.42
N LYS A 126 12.24 11.50 5.32
CA LYS A 126 11.52 12.79 5.35
C LYS A 126 10.02 12.63 5.67
N GLY A 127 9.49 11.41 5.67
CA GLY A 127 8.11 11.13 5.99
C GLY A 127 7.12 11.44 4.87
N VAL A 128 7.58 11.45 3.61
CA VAL A 128 6.77 11.82 2.44
C VAL A 128 6.71 10.72 1.38
N ASP A 129 5.62 10.75 0.60
CA ASP A 129 5.37 9.87 -0.53
C ASP A 129 4.84 10.68 -1.72
N PHE A 130 5.16 10.26 -2.94
CA PHE A 130 4.78 10.99 -4.15
C PHE A 130 3.49 10.44 -4.75
N HIS A 131 2.44 11.26 -4.77
CA HIS A 131 1.17 10.90 -5.37
C HIS A 131 1.16 11.24 -6.86
N VAL A 132 1.62 10.31 -7.71
CA VAL A 132 1.78 10.47 -9.18
C VAL A 132 0.62 11.19 -9.86
N ARG A 133 -0.62 10.75 -9.60
CA ARG A 133 -1.83 11.31 -10.24
C ARG A 133 -2.01 12.81 -9.97
N PHE A 134 -1.65 13.27 -8.78
CA PHE A 134 -1.79 14.67 -8.37
C PHE A 134 -0.49 15.46 -8.49
N GLY A 135 0.64 14.78 -8.74
CA GLY A 135 1.95 15.40 -8.92
C GLY A 135 2.47 16.11 -7.67
N LYS A 136 2.12 15.61 -6.47
CA LYS A 136 2.47 16.27 -5.19
C LYS A 136 2.94 15.25 -4.16
N PHE A 137 3.71 15.73 -3.20
CA PHE A 137 4.08 14.97 -2.01
C PHE A 137 2.97 15.02 -0.96
N GLU A 138 2.71 13.87 -0.35
CA GLU A 138 1.81 13.70 0.78
C GLU A 138 2.57 13.02 1.92
N LYS A 139 2.02 13.10 3.13
CA LYS A 139 2.61 12.39 4.28
C LYS A 139 2.51 10.88 4.05
N LEU A 140 3.55 10.14 4.43
CA LEU A 140 3.53 8.68 4.42
C LEU A 140 2.28 8.16 5.14
N TYR A 141 1.62 7.20 4.51
CA TYR A 141 0.53 6.48 5.14
C TYR A 141 1.10 5.49 6.17
N THR A 142 0.71 5.66 7.42
CA THR A 142 1.00 4.72 8.51
C THR A 142 -0.32 4.11 8.97
N PRO A 143 -0.58 2.82 8.68
CA PRO A 143 -1.78 2.16 9.19
C PRO A 143 -1.81 2.16 10.71
N LYS A 144 -3.01 2.13 11.29
CA LYS A 144 -3.15 1.80 12.71
C LYS A 144 -2.85 0.31 12.92
N LYS A 145 -2.40 -0.06 14.11
CA LYS A 145 -2.27 -1.47 14.50
C LYS A 145 -3.58 -2.21 14.24
N TYR A 146 -3.49 -3.40 13.66
CA TYR A 146 -4.58 -4.28 13.22
C TYR A 146 -5.42 -3.77 12.04
N PHE A 147 -5.00 -2.68 11.38
CA PHE A 147 -5.60 -2.26 10.11
C PHE A 147 -4.82 -2.85 8.93
N TYR A 148 -5.43 -2.79 7.74
CA TYR A 148 -4.86 -3.35 6.54
C TYR A 148 -4.03 -2.33 5.77
N GLY A 149 -2.85 -2.77 5.31
CA GLY A 149 -1.99 -2.00 4.42
C GLY A 149 -1.56 -2.85 3.23
N THR A 150 -1.24 -2.19 2.14
CA THR A 150 -0.71 -2.81 0.92
C THR A 150 0.69 -2.30 0.59
N ILE A 151 1.49 -3.16 -0.02
CA ILE A 151 2.79 -2.84 -0.61
C ILE A 151 2.67 -3.15 -2.10
N GLU A 152 3.01 -2.20 -2.97
CA GLU A 152 3.02 -2.43 -4.41
C GLU A 152 3.99 -3.57 -4.76
N ASN A 153 3.53 -4.50 -5.58
CA ASN A 153 4.35 -5.59 -6.07
C ASN A 153 4.79 -5.26 -7.50
N PRO A 154 6.10 -5.04 -7.77
CA PRO A 154 6.55 -4.69 -9.11
C PRO A 154 6.33 -5.82 -10.15
N ASN A 155 6.11 -7.06 -9.68
CA ASN A 155 5.96 -8.23 -10.53
C ASN A 155 4.49 -8.67 -10.69
N SER A 156 3.53 -7.96 -10.11
CA SER A 156 2.11 -8.32 -10.13
C SER A 156 1.21 -7.08 -10.19
N ASP A 157 0.11 -7.17 -10.94
CA ASP A 157 -0.93 -6.13 -10.93
C ASP A 157 -1.70 -6.09 -9.59
N GLU A 158 -1.59 -7.16 -8.78
CA GLU A 158 -2.16 -7.21 -7.43
C GLU A 158 -1.09 -6.86 -6.39
N PRO A 159 -1.34 -5.87 -5.51
CA PRO A 159 -0.39 -5.53 -4.46
C PRO A 159 -0.31 -6.65 -3.42
N ASN A 160 0.78 -6.70 -2.67
CA ASN A 160 0.83 -7.52 -1.46
C ASN A 160 -0.02 -6.86 -0.37
N VAL A 161 -0.69 -7.64 0.46
CA VAL A 161 -1.63 -7.12 1.46
C VAL A 161 -1.38 -7.77 2.82
N GLY A 162 -1.43 -6.98 3.89
CA GLY A 162 -1.31 -7.52 5.24
C GLY A 162 -2.05 -6.71 6.29
N MET A 163 -2.28 -7.35 7.43
CA MET A 163 -2.79 -6.69 8.63
C MET A 163 -1.62 -6.20 9.49
N PHE A 164 -1.45 -4.89 9.54
CA PHE A 164 -0.30 -4.19 10.10
C PHE A 164 -0.22 -4.32 11.63
N LEU A 165 0.99 -4.51 12.16
CA LEU A 165 1.26 -4.48 13.59
C LEU A 165 2.09 -3.26 13.96
N GLU A 166 3.27 -3.15 13.37
CA GLU A 166 4.24 -2.11 13.66
C GLU A 166 5.26 -1.97 12.52
N SER A 167 6.13 -0.96 12.65
CA SER A 167 7.19 -0.66 11.70
C SER A 167 8.49 -0.39 12.45
N ASP A 168 9.59 -0.87 11.90
CA ASP A 168 10.94 -0.54 12.34
C ASP A 168 11.79 -0.18 11.12
N ASN A 169 12.15 1.10 11.00
CA ASN A 169 12.85 1.66 9.84
C ASN A 169 12.16 1.29 8.50
N SER A 170 12.85 0.54 7.64
CA SER A 170 12.34 0.07 6.34
C SER A 170 11.55 -1.24 6.44
N LYS A 171 11.27 -1.75 7.64
CA LYS A 171 10.59 -3.02 7.82
C LYS A 171 9.20 -2.84 8.39
N TYR A 172 8.27 -3.67 7.92
CA TYR A 172 6.91 -3.73 8.40
C TYR A 172 6.59 -5.09 8.96
N HIS A 173 5.98 -5.10 10.14
CA HIS A 173 5.49 -6.30 10.79
C HIS A 173 4.01 -6.47 10.53
N PHE A 174 3.64 -7.66 10.08
CA PHE A 174 2.26 -8.01 9.76
C PHE A 174 1.83 -9.24 10.53
N LEU A 175 0.63 -9.19 11.11
CA LEU A 175 0.02 -10.34 11.76
C LEU A 175 -0.32 -11.45 10.76
N ALA A 176 -0.75 -11.05 9.57
CA ALA A 176 -0.82 -11.90 8.39
C ALA A 176 -0.48 -11.06 7.16
N TYR A 177 0.28 -11.64 6.24
CA TYR A 177 0.75 -11.00 5.03
C TYR A 177 0.61 -11.96 3.86
N LEU A 178 -0.03 -11.51 2.79
CA LEU A 178 -0.22 -12.25 1.56
C LEU A 178 0.69 -11.64 0.49
N GLU A 179 1.71 -12.40 0.09
CA GLU A 179 2.66 -12.07 -0.96
C GLU A 179 2.40 -12.94 -2.19
N GLY A 180 1.80 -12.36 -3.23
CA GLY A 180 1.19 -13.15 -4.30
C GLY A 180 0.15 -14.12 -3.74
N ASP A 181 0.39 -15.42 -3.86
CA ASP A 181 -0.45 -16.49 -3.32
C ASP A 181 0.06 -17.07 -1.98
N GLU A 182 1.23 -16.62 -1.51
CA GLU A 182 1.86 -17.13 -0.30
C GLU A 182 1.38 -16.34 0.93
N LEU A 183 0.65 -17.03 1.81
CA LEU A 183 0.26 -16.47 3.11
C LEU A 183 1.36 -16.73 4.14
N LYS A 184 1.84 -15.65 4.77
CA LYS A 184 2.81 -15.64 5.85
C LYS A 184 2.14 -15.08 7.11
N MET A 185 2.20 -15.82 8.20
CA MET A 185 1.68 -15.41 9.51
C MET A 185 2.81 -14.81 10.34
N ASP A 186 2.53 -13.75 11.09
CA ASP A 186 3.50 -13.10 11.98
C ASP A 186 4.85 -12.81 11.29
N TYR A 187 4.80 -11.97 10.25
CA TYR A 187 5.90 -11.83 9.29
C TYR A 187 6.43 -10.39 9.20
N TRP A 188 7.75 -10.27 9.20
CA TRP A 188 8.46 -9.02 8.92
C TRP A 188 8.84 -8.98 7.43
N VAL A 189 8.39 -7.93 6.73
CA VAL A 189 8.81 -7.65 5.35
C VAL A 189 9.75 -6.46 5.32
N ASP A 190 10.85 -6.59 4.57
CA ASP A 190 11.69 -5.45 4.22
C ASP A 190 11.06 -4.72 3.04
N SER A 191 10.60 -3.50 3.26
CA SER A 191 9.94 -2.70 2.23
C SER A 191 10.94 -2.04 1.29
N ASN A 192 12.24 -2.06 1.60
CA ASN A 192 13.24 -1.27 0.87
C ASN A 192 12.80 0.20 0.70
N TYR A 193 12.28 0.77 1.78
CA TYR A 193 11.72 2.13 1.85
C TYR A 193 10.49 2.37 0.96
N THR A 194 9.80 1.30 0.54
CA THR A 194 8.54 1.40 -0.18
C THR A 194 7.41 1.70 0.82
N PRO A 195 6.68 2.80 0.67
CA PRO A 195 5.59 3.16 1.57
C PRO A 195 4.42 2.18 1.52
N LEU A 196 3.71 2.04 2.64
CA LEU A 196 2.41 1.38 2.66
C LEU A 196 1.35 2.25 1.98
N LYS A 197 0.36 1.59 1.38
CA LYS A 197 -0.87 2.21 0.91
C LYS A 197 -2.07 1.66 1.67
N PRO A 198 -3.20 2.40 1.74
CA PRO A 198 -4.45 1.85 2.26
C PRO A 198 -4.89 0.64 1.42
N ALA A 199 -5.24 -0.46 2.08
CA ALA A 199 -5.79 -1.63 1.39
C ALA A 199 -7.23 -1.36 0.90
N LEU A 200 -7.57 -1.82 -0.30
CA LEU A 200 -8.94 -1.79 -0.80
C LEU A 200 -9.74 -2.98 -0.24
N GLU A 201 -11.07 -2.90 -0.32
CA GLU A 201 -11.95 -3.99 0.13
C GLU A 201 -11.65 -5.32 -0.60
N ALA A 202 -11.27 -5.25 -1.88
CA ALA A 202 -10.86 -6.41 -2.65
C ALA A 202 -9.58 -7.06 -2.09
N ASP A 203 -8.58 -6.26 -1.71
CA ASP A 203 -7.33 -6.75 -1.11
C ASP A 203 -7.59 -7.42 0.24
N ILE A 204 -8.42 -6.79 1.06
CA ILE A 204 -8.82 -7.31 2.37
C ILE A 204 -9.54 -8.66 2.21
N LYS A 205 -10.48 -8.76 1.27
CA LYS A 205 -11.17 -10.02 0.96
C LYS A 205 -10.21 -11.11 0.51
N ARG A 206 -9.20 -10.76 -0.30
CA ARG A 206 -8.19 -11.70 -0.80
C ARG A 206 -7.33 -12.25 0.34
N LEU A 207 -6.88 -11.40 1.26
CA LEU A 207 -6.17 -11.81 2.48
C LEU A 207 -7.02 -12.79 3.31
N HIS A 208 -8.27 -12.45 3.61
CA HIS A 208 -9.17 -13.29 4.41
C HIS A 208 -9.51 -14.62 3.73
N ALA A 209 -9.62 -14.63 2.40
CA ALA A 209 -9.80 -15.86 1.64
C ALA A 209 -8.57 -16.78 1.77
N ALA A 210 -7.37 -16.21 1.65
CA ALA A 210 -6.11 -16.96 1.82
C ALA A 210 -5.96 -17.52 3.24
N THR A 211 -6.25 -16.72 4.28
CA THR A 211 -6.21 -17.18 5.68
C THR A 211 -7.22 -18.30 5.93
N SER A 212 -8.45 -18.13 5.42
CA SER A 212 -9.52 -19.13 5.57
C SER A 212 -9.17 -20.45 4.87
N LYS A 213 -8.54 -20.39 3.68
CA LYS A 213 -8.05 -21.58 2.95
C LYS A 213 -7.03 -22.39 3.75
N GLN A 214 -6.24 -21.71 4.58
CA GLN A 214 -5.30 -22.36 5.51
C GLN A 214 -5.90 -22.68 6.89
N GLY A 215 -7.20 -22.46 7.08
CA GLY A 215 -7.94 -22.76 8.30
C GLY A 215 -7.82 -21.70 9.40
N TRP A 216 -7.29 -20.52 9.08
CA TRP A 216 -7.18 -19.39 10.00
C TRP A 216 -8.37 -18.45 9.87
N PHE A 217 -8.84 -17.94 11.01
CA PHE A 217 -9.94 -16.99 11.12
C PHE A 217 -9.49 -15.83 11.99
N TYR A 218 -9.74 -14.61 11.53
CA TYR A 218 -9.45 -13.43 12.35
C TYR A 218 -10.50 -13.26 13.43
N ASN A 219 -10.07 -13.21 14.68
CA ASN A 219 -10.91 -12.91 15.83
C ASN A 219 -10.71 -11.45 16.22
N GLU A 220 -11.72 -10.63 15.93
CA GLU A 220 -11.67 -9.18 16.20
C GLU A 220 -11.54 -8.84 17.69
N ARG A 221 -12.01 -9.71 18.60
CA ARG A 221 -12.00 -9.42 20.04
C ARG A 221 -10.61 -9.55 20.66
N CYS A 222 -9.81 -10.50 20.19
CA CYS A 222 -8.44 -10.70 20.66
C CYS A 222 -7.38 -10.24 19.65
N HIS A 223 -7.78 -9.69 18.50
CA HIS A 223 -6.89 -9.23 17.44
C HIS A 223 -5.86 -10.29 16.99
N GLN A 224 -6.31 -11.52 16.83
CA GLN A 224 -5.46 -12.66 16.46
C GLN A 224 -6.11 -13.51 15.37
N PHE A 225 -5.28 -14.11 14.53
CA PHE A 225 -5.73 -15.23 13.71
C PHE A 225 -5.68 -16.51 14.53
N VAL A 226 -6.81 -17.19 14.61
CA VAL A 226 -6.96 -18.47 15.32
C VAL A 226 -7.35 -19.55 14.32
N LYS A 227 -6.87 -20.78 14.53
CA LYS A 227 -7.31 -21.91 13.71
C LYS A 227 -8.72 -22.31 14.13
N ALA A 228 -9.60 -22.57 13.17
CA ALA A 228 -10.89 -23.16 13.51
C ALA A 228 -10.66 -24.53 14.16
N PRO A 229 -11.34 -24.82 15.28
CA PRO A 229 -11.31 -26.15 15.86
C PRO A 229 -11.86 -27.17 14.86
N LYS A 230 -11.20 -28.32 14.76
CA LYS A 230 -11.66 -29.42 13.91
C LYS A 230 -12.91 -30.04 14.56
N LYS A 231 -14.04 -29.99 13.85
CA LYS A 231 -15.32 -30.58 14.30
C LYS A 231 -15.11 -32.06 14.67
N GLY A 232 -15.45 -32.44 15.90
CA GLY A 232 -15.49 -33.83 16.35
C GLY A 232 -14.14 -34.50 16.62
N LYS A 233 -13.06 -33.74 16.87
CA LYS A 233 -11.74 -34.28 17.22
C LYS A 233 -11.37 -34.11 18.69
N ASP A 234 -12.29 -34.36 19.63
CA ASP A 234 -12.04 -34.31 21.08
C ASP A 234 -11.13 -33.14 21.52
N ASN A 235 -11.33 -31.96 20.91
CA ASN A 235 -10.46 -30.83 21.19
C ASN A 235 -10.84 -30.32 22.58
N VAL A 236 -9.93 -30.50 23.53
CA VAL A 236 -9.99 -29.82 24.81
C VAL A 236 -9.73 -28.35 24.55
N TYR A 237 -10.61 -27.49 25.04
CA TYR A 237 -10.44 -26.06 24.95
C TYR A 237 -10.88 -25.39 26.26
N TRP A 238 -10.42 -24.17 26.45
CA TRP A 238 -10.71 -23.34 27.61
C TRP A 238 -11.59 -22.17 27.21
N TYR A 239 -12.45 -21.73 28.13
CA TYR A 239 -13.29 -20.55 27.94
C TYR A 239 -13.50 -19.86 29.29
N LEU A 240 -13.76 -18.56 29.26
CA LEU A 240 -14.23 -17.83 30.43
C LEU A 240 -15.72 -18.08 30.64
N ASN A 241 -16.08 -18.60 31.81
CA ASN A 241 -17.48 -18.70 32.23
C ASN A 241 -18.06 -17.31 32.60
N GLU A 242 -19.32 -17.28 33.03
CA GLU A 242 -20.01 -16.05 33.44
C GLU A 242 -19.34 -15.35 34.64
N ASN A 243 -18.56 -16.10 35.43
CA ASN A 243 -17.77 -15.60 36.55
C ASN A 243 -16.35 -15.15 36.14
N PHE A 244 -16.02 -15.16 34.84
CA PHE A 244 -14.68 -14.88 34.30
C PHE A 244 -13.59 -15.81 34.85
N GLU A 245 -13.95 -17.05 35.12
CA GLU A 245 -13.03 -18.13 35.45
C GLU A 245 -12.75 -18.95 34.20
N LEU A 246 -11.49 -19.36 34.05
CA LEU A 246 -11.08 -20.20 32.94
C LEU A 246 -11.52 -21.64 33.20
N VAL A 247 -12.44 -22.13 32.37
CA VAL A 247 -13.05 -23.46 32.48
C VAL A 247 -12.71 -24.28 31.25
N MET A 248 -12.37 -25.54 31.46
CA MET A 248 -12.11 -26.51 30.40
C MET A 248 -13.43 -27.10 29.89
N ASP A 249 -13.55 -27.29 28.57
CA ASP A 249 -14.62 -28.04 27.93
C ASP A 249 -14.05 -28.92 26.81
N ARG A 250 -14.83 -29.88 26.33
CA ARG A 250 -14.48 -30.75 25.21
C ARG A 250 -15.39 -30.48 24.04
N ASP A 251 -14.82 -30.16 22.89
CA ASP A 251 -15.58 -29.84 21.69
C ASP A 251 -16.14 -31.10 21.03
N ASN A 252 -17.45 -31.29 21.18
CA ASN A 252 -18.20 -32.37 20.55
C ASN A 252 -18.87 -31.95 19.23
N GLY A 253 -18.55 -30.75 18.70
CA GLY A 253 -19.13 -30.20 17.48
C GLY A 253 -20.51 -29.57 17.64
N SER A 254 -21.02 -29.40 18.86
CA SER A 254 -22.26 -28.69 19.14
C SER A 254 -22.19 -27.18 18.81
N LYS A 255 -23.37 -26.58 18.58
CA LYS A 255 -23.52 -25.15 18.28
C LYS A 255 -22.89 -24.25 19.35
N LYS A 256 -22.94 -24.66 20.62
CA LYS A 256 -22.37 -23.93 21.77
C LYS A 256 -20.86 -23.69 21.63
N HIS A 257 -20.12 -24.67 21.10
CA HIS A 257 -18.68 -24.54 20.88
C HIS A 257 -18.40 -23.54 19.75
N LEU A 258 -19.17 -23.60 18.66
CA LEU A 258 -19.07 -22.65 17.57
C LEU A 258 -19.41 -21.21 18.03
N ASP A 259 -20.42 -21.05 18.86
CA ASP A 259 -20.82 -19.74 19.40
C ASP A 259 -19.72 -19.16 20.31
N ARG A 260 -19.10 -19.99 21.16
CA ARG A 260 -17.93 -19.60 21.97
C ARG A 260 -16.73 -19.24 21.10
N PHE A 261 -16.47 -20.00 20.04
CA PHE A 261 -15.41 -19.71 19.07
C PHE A 261 -15.62 -18.37 18.38
N LYS A 262 -16.83 -18.12 17.85
CA LYS A 262 -17.20 -16.84 17.24
C LYS A 262 -17.15 -15.67 18.23
N ALA A 263 -17.44 -15.93 19.50
CA ALA A 263 -17.33 -14.94 20.57
C ALA A 263 -15.88 -14.72 21.05
N GLY A 264 -14.88 -15.38 20.45
CA GLY A 264 -13.50 -15.31 20.87
C GLY A 264 -13.23 -15.86 22.26
N ASN A 265 -14.12 -16.72 22.74
CA ASN A 265 -14.07 -17.36 24.05
C ASN A 265 -13.85 -18.87 23.90
N TYR A 266 -13.00 -19.26 22.95
CA TYR A 266 -12.61 -20.64 22.67
C TYR A 266 -11.09 -20.66 22.54
N ILE A 267 -10.43 -21.12 23.58
CA ILE A 267 -8.99 -20.91 23.79
C ILE A 267 -8.32 -22.28 23.82
N LEU A 268 -7.40 -22.55 22.91
CA LEU A 268 -6.78 -23.87 22.81
C LEU A 268 -5.60 -24.05 23.77
N ASP A 269 -4.97 -22.96 24.18
CA ASP A 269 -3.84 -22.96 25.10
C ASP A 269 -4.23 -22.41 26.49
N TYR A 270 -3.90 -23.15 27.55
CA TYR A 270 -4.24 -22.74 28.92
C TYR A 270 -3.54 -21.42 29.33
N THR A 271 -2.29 -21.23 28.91
CA THR A 271 -1.48 -20.05 29.23
C THR A 271 -2.04 -18.80 28.54
N GLU A 272 -2.43 -18.92 27.27
CA GLU A 272 -3.19 -17.90 26.54
C GLU A 272 -4.49 -17.56 27.29
N GLY A 273 -5.19 -18.58 27.79
CA GLY A 273 -6.40 -18.40 28.59
C GLY A 273 -6.18 -17.63 29.89
N LEU A 274 -5.05 -17.84 30.57
CA LEU A 274 -4.67 -17.08 31.76
C LEU A 274 -4.38 -15.61 31.43
N PHE A 275 -3.69 -15.34 30.31
CA PHE A 275 -3.46 -13.96 29.85
C PHE A 275 -4.76 -13.26 29.49
N PHE A 276 -5.63 -13.92 28.73
CA PHE A 276 -6.95 -13.41 28.37
C PHE A 276 -7.81 -13.13 29.60
N MET A 277 -7.84 -14.05 30.58
CA MET A 277 -8.52 -13.84 31.87
C MET A 277 -8.00 -12.59 32.59
N LYS A 278 -6.67 -12.40 32.60
CA LYS A 278 -6.02 -11.25 33.24
C LYS A 278 -6.39 -9.94 32.55
N GLU A 279 -6.44 -9.90 31.22
CA GLU A 279 -6.85 -8.73 30.45
C GLU A 279 -8.32 -8.36 30.71
N VAL A 280 -9.22 -9.34 30.69
CA VAL A 280 -10.66 -9.11 30.95
C VAL A 280 -10.88 -8.60 32.38
N LYS A 281 -10.18 -9.16 33.37
CA LYS A 281 -10.21 -8.66 34.76
C LYS A 281 -9.67 -7.24 34.87
N LYS A 282 -8.61 -6.89 34.14
CA LYS A 282 -8.03 -5.54 34.09
C LYS A 282 -8.99 -4.52 33.47
N MET A 283 -9.72 -4.89 32.42
CA MET A 283 -10.74 -4.01 31.82
C MET A 283 -11.90 -3.73 32.79
N ARG A 284 -12.26 -4.68 33.65
CA ARG A 284 -13.28 -4.48 34.70
C ARG A 284 -12.78 -3.69 35.91
N GLY A 285 -11.49 -3.76 36.25
CA GLY A 285 -10.90 -3.04 37.38
C GLY A 285 -10.65 -1.54 37.17
N LYS A 286 -11.17 -0.95 36.08
CA LYS A 286 -11.17 0.49 35.79
C LYS A 286 -12.60 1.02 35.57
N ALA A 287 -13.58 0.48 36.31
CA ALA A 287 -14.91 1.07 36.45
C ALA A 287 -15.07 1.59 37.88
#